data_AF-A0ABD5X7P5-F1
#
_entry.id   AF-A0ABD5X7P5-F1
#
_cell.length_a   1.000
_cell.length_b   1.000
_cell.length_c   1.000
_cell.angle_alpha   90.00
_cell.angle_beta   90.00
_cell.angle_gamma   90.00
#
_symmetry.space_group_name_H-M   'P 1'
#
loop_
_entity.id
_entity.type
_entity.pdbx_description
1 polymer ?
#
loop_
_entity_poly.entity_id
_entity_poly.type
_entity_poly.pdbx_seq_one_letter_code
_entity_poly.pdbx_strand_id
1 'polypeptide(L)'
;MAPTCESRRSVFRGIARKSHVEWPKYDSTPLYDRSSLAGLESDIRTVSEAWFDQDVHTSVELFVCTVPLAYFRFDPHDRYANSVRYEMATLFRLFVLKELHGWDHETALVEYLKSRSVIREQLGIESIPDQSTLWRSWHTRFTEDLRETIETVARTILITAQNAGITIPREPARTLRHHDTESDQPEPDDGDVLDQASEITDHVSRIIFPAFSLNRGEGCEIHENAFWDLQTYLGLRQNLAANEGARSFIHESTRDRTPMGHAHRDHLRDLSIEQIREMYRQAVGRLLEEVAATEAFYRAGIVAIDITEADPFTGDRTGHEDEIIGTKEKNDEYAYQWATVQLVGNAVPLVLDARPVRKDESRKEIVEDLLDSTEGLVHVDNVLMDREFDSQHVLEMISQRGLSYVVPKRMQTSEKAQAKRLLQRGQDRYETDRKLHLGKNEWHETTLIYRRKEDSEHDDHRQYSVFMTNRGSGHLTEYGYRWEIESGYRSIKRFMAATTSKDFGLRFFYFAFACLLYSIWRAVDLLVQVELTGEYEHSPMVTADNTLTLLKKETGIG
;
A
#
# COMPACT_ATOMS: atom_id res chain seq x y z
N MET A 1 -16.85 29.69 -5.67
CA MET A 1 -16.40 31.08 -5.44
C MET A 1 -14.88 31.08 -5.35
N ALA A 2 -14.20 32.19 -5.66
CA ALA A 2 -12.75 32.27 -5.46
C ALA A 2 -12.41 32.16 -3.95
N PRO A 3 -11.34 31.45 -3.57
CA PRO A 3 -10.98 31.25 -2.17
C PRO A 3 -10.56 32.57 -1.52
N THR A 4 -11.07 32.85 -0.31
CA THR A 4 -10.78 34.09 0.42
C THR A 4 -9.40 34.04 1.07
N CYS A 5 -8.84 35.20 1.43
CA CYS A 5 -7.57 35.23 2.17
C CYS A 5 -7.67 34.48 3.52
N GLU A 6 -8.83 34.52 4.17
CA GLU A 6 -9.08 33.81 5.43
C GLU A 6 -9.11 32.29 5.25
N SER A 7 -9.79 31.77 4.21
CA SER A 7 -9.83 30.32 3.97
C SER A 7 -8.43 29.79 3.61
N ARG A 8 -7.69 30.51 2.76
CA ARG A 8 -6.29 30.18 2.42
C ARG A 8 -5.41 30.11 3.69
N ARG A 9 -5.53 31.10 4.58
CA ARG A 9 -4.77 31.12 5.85
C ARG A 9 -5.17 29.96 6.77
N SER A 10 -6.42 29.50 6.73
CA SER A 10 -6.88 28.34 7.50
C SER A 10 -6.12 27.08 7.08
N VAL A 11 -5.98 26.84 5.77
CA VAL A 11 -5.21 25.70 5.21
C VAL A 11 -3.78 25.67 5.76
N PHE A 12 -3.03 26.77 5.62
CA PHE A 12 -1.64 26.82 6.07
C PHE A 12 -1.49 26.76 7.60
N ARG A 13 -2.45 27.29 8.37
CA ARG A 13 -2.48 27.09 9.82
C ARG A 13 -2.74 25.64 10.20
N GLY A 14 -3.56 24.92 9.43
CA GLY A 14 -3.79 23.49 9.60
C GLY A 14 -2.50 22.70 9.40
N ILE A 15 -1.79 22.96 8.29
CA ILE A 15 -0.50 22.34 8.00
C ILE A 15 0.51 22.60 9.13
N ALA A 16 0.68 23.85 9.55
CA ALA A 16 1.63 24.23 10.61
C ALA A 16 1.31 23.68 12.00
N ARG A 17 0.11 23.12 12.22
CA ARG A 17 -0.31 22.50 13.49
C ARG A 17 -0.14 20.98 13.51
N LYS A 18 0.13 20.34 12.37
CA LYS A 18 0.39 18.90 12.30
C LYS A 18 1.81 18.63 12.82
N SER A 19 1.94 17.82 13.87
CA SER A 19 3.22 17.52 14.54
C SER A 19 4.23 16.77 13.67
N HIS A 20 3.80 16.21 12.54
CA HIS A 20 4.58 15.34 11.66
C HIS A 20 4.68 15.85 10.22
N VAL A 21 4.25 17.09 9.95
CA VAL A 21 4.31 17.68 8.61
C VAL A 21 5.19 18.91 8.64
N GLU A 22 6.42 18.78 8.14
CA GLU A 22 7.30 19.91 7.93
C GLU A 22 7.08 20.47 6.52
N TRP A 23 6.61 21.73 6.47
CA TRP A 23 6.36 22.46 5.25
C TRP A 23 6.89 23.89 5.41
N PRO A 24 7.64 24.42 4.42
CA PRO A 24 8.05 23.77 3.17
C PRO A 24 9.18 22.74 3.33
N LYS A 25 9.18 21.69 2.50
CA LYS A 25 10.11 20.54 2.60
C LYS A 25 11.60 20.92 2.49
N TYR A 26 11.96 21.97 1.76
CA TYR A 26 13.36 22.37 1.59
C TYR A 26 14.00 23.03 2.84
N ASP A 27 13.20 23.43 3.84
CA ASP A 27 13.72 23.91 5.13
C ASP A 27 13.77 22.76 6.18
N SER A 28 13.26 21.57 5.84
CA SER A 28 13.05 20.41 6.74
C SER A 28 14.13 19.32 6.67
N THR A 29 14.77 19.14 5.51
CA THR A 29 15.79 18.11 5.31
C THR A 29 16.93 18.65 4.42
N PRO A 30 18.16 18.14 4.57
CA PRO A 30 19.26 18.46 3.65
C PRO A 30 19.13 17.80 2.27
N LEU A 31 18.10 16.97 2.05
CA LEU A 31 17.87 16.22 0.80
C LEU A 31 17.23 17.08 -0.29
N TYR A 32 16.51 18.14 0.08
CA TYR A 32 15.81 19.01 -0.87
C TYR A 32 16.33 20.43 -0.75
N ASP A 33 16.94 20.94 -1.82
CA ASP A 33 17.14 22.37 -1.95
C ASP A 33 15.91 23.05 -2.58
N ARG A 34 15.93 24.39 -2.66
CA ARG A 34 14.81 25.17 -3.21
C ARG A 34 14.55 24.94 -4.70
N SER A 35 15.35 24.14 -5.39
CA SER A 35 15.17 23.75 -6.79
C SER A 35 14.83 22.27 -6.97
N SER A 36 14.69 21.50 -5.89
CA SER A 36 14.32 20.08 -5.95
C SER A 36 12.88 19.86 -6.40
N LEU A 37 12.69 19.19 -7.54
CA LEU A 37 11.38 18.85 -8.09
C LEU A 37 10.61 17.86 -7.20
N ALA A 38 11.28 16.87 -6.63
CA ALA A 38 10.69 15.97 -5.63
C ALA A 38 10.22 16.73 -4.37
N GLY A 39 10.97 17.75 -3.95
CA GLY A 39 10.54 18.67 -2.89
C GLY A 39 9.27 19.44 -3.25
N LEU A 40 9.18 19.95 -4.50
CA LEU A 40 8.00 20.64 -5.03
C LEU A 40 6.77 19.74 -5.08
N GLU A 41 6.89 18.51 -5.56
CA GLU A 41 5.80 17.52 -5.59
C GLU A 41 5.29 17.22 -4.18
N SER A 42 6.21 17.03 -3.23
CA SER A 42 5.89 16.76 -1.83
C SER A 42 5.15 17.94 -1.17
N ASP A 43 5.61 19.16 -1.42
CA ASP A 43 4.94 20.39 -0.97
C ASP A 43 3.54 20.51 -1.57
N ILE A 44 3.38 20.25 -2.88
CA ILE A 44 2.08 20.34 -3.56
C ILE A 44 1.10 19.30 -3.01
N ARG A 45 1.54 18.06 -2.78
CA ARG A 45 0.74 17.00 -2.14
C ARG A 45 0.27 17.43 -0.74
N THR A 46 1.19 17.92 0.09
CA THR A 46 0.88 18.37 1.45
C THR A 46 -0.17 19.47 1.46
N VAL A 47 -0.02 20.44 0.55
CA VAL A 47 -0.95 21.56 0.44
C VAL A 47 -2.28 21.11 -0.18
N SER A 48 -2.28 20.19 -1.15
CA SER A 48 -3.51 19.71 -1.80
C SER A 48 -4.37 18.88 -0.85
N GLU A 49 -3.77 17.98 -0.06
CA GLU A 49 -4.45 17.23 0.99
C GLU A 49 -5.12 18.18 2.01
N ALA A 50 -4.37 19.16 2.54
CA ALA A 50 -4.92 20.11 3.51
C ALA A 50 -5.94 21.09 2.90
N TRP A 51 -5.83 21.36 1.60
CA TRP A 51 -6.73 22.26 0.88
C TRP A 51 -8.08 21.61 0.66
N PHE A 52 -8.11 20.39 0.10
CA PHE A 52 -9.35 19.70 -0.24
C PHE A 52 -10.10 19.13 0.98
N ASP A 53 -9.44 19.01 2.14
CA ASP A 53 -10.06 18.66 3.43
C ASP A 53 -11.04 19.74 3.96
N GLN A 54 -11.04 20.96 3.39
CA GLN A 54 -11.98 22.01 3.79
C GLN A 54 -13.15 22.12 2.81
N ASP A 55 -14.39 22.07 3.33
CA ASP A 55 -15.64 22.14 2.55
C ASP A 55 -15.74 23.31 1.56
N VAL A 56 -15.03 24.42 1.83
CA VAL A 56 -15.03 25.62 0.98
C VAL A 56 -14.17 25.49 -0.28
N HIS A 57 -13.35 24.44 -0.38
CA HIS A 57 -12.30 24.25 -1.37
C HIS A 57 -12.63 23.12 -2.35
N THR A 58 -13.53 23.42 -3.31
CA THR A 58 -14.13 22.40 -4.19
C THR A 58 -13.69 22.48 -5.66
N SER A 59 -12.54 23.08 -5.98
CA SER A 59 -12.07 23.22 -7.36
C SER A 59 -10.57 23.03 -7.46
N VAL A 60 -10.18 22.10 -8.35
CA VAL A 60 -8.77 21.81 -8.67
C VAL A 60 -8.12 22.96 -9.43
N GLU A 61 -8.87 23.71 -10.25
CA GLU A 61 -8.32 24.82 -11.02
C GLU A 61 -7.99 26.01 -10.11
N LEU A 62 -8.86 26.28 -9.12
CA LEU A 62 -8.59 27.30 -8.10
C LEU A 62 -7.45 26.91 -7.16
N PHE A 63 -7.27 25.61 -6.90
CA PHE A 63 -6.08 25.11 -6.19
C PHE A 63 -4.80 25.43 -6.96
N VAL A 64 -4.71 25.06 -8.24
CA VAL A 64 -3.52 25.33 -9.09
C VAL A 64 -3.19 26.82 -9.14
N CYS A 65 -4.20 27.68 -9.21
CA CYS A 65 -3.97 29.13 -9.19
C CYS A 65 -3.39 29.62 -7.85
N THR A 66 -3.68 28.92 -6.75
CA THR A 66 -3.37 29.37 -5.39
C THR A 66 -2.13 28.69 -4.79
N VAL A 67 -1.69 27.57 -5.36
CA VAL A 67 -0.57 26.80 -4.83
C VAL A 67 0.68 27.70 -4.71
N PRO A 68 1.33 27.74 -3.53
CA PRO A 68 2.40 28.68 -3.24
C PRO A 68 3.72 28.25 -3.87
N LEU A 69 3.98 28.75 -5.08
CA LEU A 69 5.22 28.49 -5.82
C LEU A 69 6.36 29.47 -5.50
N ALA A 70 6.11 30.48 -4.67
CA ALA A 70 7.09 31.54 -4.34
C ALA A 70 8.35 31.02 -3.62
N TYR A 71 8.28 29.79 -3.14
CA TYR A 71 9.31 29.12 -2.37
C TYR A 71 10.23 28.22 -3.22
N PHE A 72 9.79 27.89 -4.44
CA PHE A 72 10.53 27.05 -5.38
C PHE A 72 11.28 27.92 -6.41
N ARG A 73 12.53 27.57 -6.70
CA ARG A 73 13.39 28.23 -7.68
C ARG A 73 13.33 27.47 -9.00
N PHE A 74 12.68 28.07 -9.98
CA PHE A 74 12.58 27.52 -11.33
C PHE A 74 13.85 27.74 -12.18
N ASP A 75 14.81 28.57 -11.77
CA ASP A 75 15.97 28.93 -12.58
C ASP A 75 16.75 27.71 -13.14
N PRO A 76 16.97 26.61 -12.38
CA PRO A 76 17.65 25.42 -12.91
C PRO A 76 16.85 24.67 -13.98
N HIS A 77 15.53 24.90 -14.02
CA HIS A 77 14.58 24.23 -14.90
C HIS A 77 14.11 25.10 -16.08
N ASP A 78 14.67 26.31 -16.19
CA ASP A 78 14.43 27.26 -17.28
C ASP A 78 15.60 27.26 -18.28
N ARG A 79 15.44 26.54 -19.40
CA ARG A 79 16.45 26.46 -20.47
C ARG A 79 16.49 27.73 -21.34
N TYR A 80 15.68 28.75 -21.05
CA TYR A 80 15.53 29.92 -21.91
C TYR A 80 16.27 31.16 -21.36
N ALA A 81 17.26 31.66 -22.10
CA ALA A 81 18.16 32.73 -21.63
C ALA A 81 17.75 34.17 -22.02
N ASN A 82 16.65 34.37 -22.76
CA ASN A 82 16.25 35.69 -23.29
C ASN A 82 15.13 36.35 -22.46
N SER A 83 14.84 37.64 -22.71
CA SER A 83 13.74 38.33 -22.02
C SER A 83 12.41 37.62 -22.24
N VAL A 84 11.72 37.26 -21.15
CA VAL A 84 10.49 36.50 -21.19
C VAL A 84 9.28 37.37 -20.92
N ARG A 85 8.18 37.11 -21.64
CA ARG A 85 6.87 37.75 -21.39
C ARG A 85 6.09 37.07 -20.25
N TYR A 86 6.37 35.79 -19.99
CA TYR A 86 5.68 34.98 -18.98
C TYR A 86 6.71 34.32 -18.06
N GLU A 87 6.50 34.47 -16.74
CA GLU A 87 7.34 33.85 -15.72
C GLU A 87 7.15 32.33 -15.65
N MET A 88 8.18 31.60 -15.21
CA MET A 88 8.15 30.13 -15.09
C MET A 88 7.00 29.64 -14.21
N ALA A 89 6.78 30.27 -13.04
CA ALA A 89 5.68 29.90 -12.15
C ALA A 89 4.29 30.05 -12.80
N THR A 90 4.15 31.02 -13.71
CA THR A 90 2.91 31.21 -14.48
C THR A 90 2.75 30.10 -15.51
N LEU A 91 3.81 29.79 -16.26
CA LEU A 91 3.78 28.71 -17.25
C LEU A 91 3.56 27.34 -16.59
N PHE A 92 4.21 27.07 -15.46
CA PHE A 92 4.01 25.86 -14.67
C PHE A 92 2.51 25.66 -14.34
N ARG A 93 1.84 26.68 -13.81
CA ARG A 93 0.38 26.62 -13.53
C ARG A 93 -0.44 26.35 -14.78
N LEU A 94 -0.09 26.97 -15.91
CA LEU A 94 -0.79 26.77 -17.18
C LEU A 94 -0.67 25.33 -17.69
N PHE A 95 0.52 24.73 -17.57
CA PHE A 95 0.72 23.35 -17.98
C PHE A 95 0.14 22.34 -16.99
N VAL A 96 0.17 22.61 -15.67
CA VAL A 96 -0.59 21.79 -14.71
C VAL A 96 -2.09 21.83 -15.03
N LEU A 97 -2.66 22.98 -15.40
CA LEU A 97 -4.06 23.06 -15.85
C LEU A 97 -4.31 22.24 -17.11
N LYS A 98 -3.39 22.29 -18.09
CA LYS A 98 -3.47 21.47 -19.31
C LYS A 98 -3.51 19.99 -18.96
N GLU A 99 -2.63 19.53 -18.08
CA GLU A 99 -2.55 18.14 -17.66
C GLU A 99 -3.73 17.70 -16.79
N LEU A 100 -4.25 18.58 -15.92
CA LEU A 100 -5.48 18.31 -15.15
C LEU A 100 -6.65 18.01 -16.06
N HIS A 101 -6.81 18.74 -17.16
CA HIS A 101 -7.90 18.51 -18.11
C HIS A 101 -7.59 17.45 -19.18
N GLY A 102 -6.35 16.96 -19.24
CA GLY A 102 -5.93 15.94 -20.21
C GLY A 102 -5.98 16.45 -21.66
N TRP A 103 -5.59 17.70 -21.89
CA TRP A 103 -5.59 18.27 -23.23
C TRP A 103 -4.31 17.93 -23.99
N ASP A 104 -4.46 17.25 -25.13
CA ASP A 104 -3.33 16.87 -26.00
C ASP A 104 -2.68 18.08 -26.68
N HIS A 105 -3.42 19.18 -26.86
CA HIS A 105 -2.99 20.35 -27.63
C HIS A 105 -3.21 21.66 -26.86
N GLU A 106 -2.28 22.59 -26.99
CA GLU A 106 -2.31 23.88 -26.30
C GLU A 106 -3.49 24.77 -26.73
N THR A 107 -4.10 24.49 -27.89
CA THR A 107 -5.30 25.18 -28.38
C THR A 107 -6.46 25.09 -27.38
N ALA A 108 -6.68 23.93 -26.77
CA ALA A 108 -7.75 23.74 -25.79
C ALA A 108 -7.52 24.58 -24.52
N LEU A 109 -6.26 24.68 -24.06
CA LEU A 109 -5.87 25.57 -22.96
C LEU A 109 -6.13 27.04 -23.31
N VAL A 110 -5.78 27.48 -24.52
CA VAL A 110 -6.01 28.86 -24.98
C VAL A 110 -7.51 29.19 -25.01
N GLU A 111 -8.34 28.29 -25.53
CA GLU A 111 -9.80 28.45 -25.57
C GLU A 111 -10.42 28.47 -24.17
N TYR A 112 -9.91 27.62 -23.28
CA TYR A 112 -10.31 27.60 -21.88
C TYR A 112 -10.01 28.94 -21.19
N LEU A 113 -8.80 29.49 -21.36
CA LEU A 113 -8.43 30.78 -20.78
C LEU A 113 -9.23 31.96 -21.36
N LYS A 114 -9.65 31.87 -22.63
CA LYS A 114 -10.55 32.87 -23.24
C LYS A 114 -11.95 32.85 -22.61
N SER A 115 -12.45 31.66 -22.25
CA SER A 115 -13.80 31.47 -21.71
C SER A 115 -13.89 31.60 -20.19
N ARG A 116 -12.78 31.50 -19.45
CA ARG A 116 -12.75 31.53 -17.97
C ARG A 116 -12.01 32.75 -17.41
N SER A 117 -12.70 33.89 -17.36
CA SER A 117 -12.13 35.17 -16.86
C SER A 117 -11.60 35.09 -15.42
N VAL A 118 -12.27 34.34 -14.53
CA VAL A 118 -11.87 34.19 -13.12
C VAL A 118 -10.52 33.47 -12.98
N ILE A 119 -10.29 32.40 -13.75
CA ILE A 119 -9.02 31.65 -13.73
C ILE A 119 -7.90 32.54 -14.27
N ARG A 120 -8.15 33.28 -15.36
CA ARG A 120 -7.19 34.23 -15.93
C ARG A 120 -6.77 35.31 -14.92
N GLU A 121 -7.72 35.87 -14.19
CA GLU A 121 -7.46 36.88 -13.16
C GLU A 121 -6.64 36.30 -12.00
N GLN A 122 -6.95 35.08 -11.54
CA GLN A 122 -6.18 34.42 -10.48
C GLN A 122 -4.76 34.04 -10.91
N LEU A 123 -4.54 33.72 -12.19
CA LEU A 123 -3.21 33.46 -12.74
C LEU A 123 -2.37 34.72 -12.96
N GLY A 124 -2.96 35.92 -12.88
CA GLY A 124 -2.26 37.18 -13.06
C GLY A 124 -1.77 37.44 -14.50
N ILE A 125 -2.35 36.78 -15.51
CA ILE A 125 -1.94 36.97 -16.92
C ILE A 125 -2.77 38.07 -17.60
N GLU A 126 -2.10 39.15 -18.02
CA GLU A 126 -2.73 40.27 -18.73
C GLU A 126 -3.08 39.91 -20.19
N SER A 127 -2.27 39.06 -20.81
CA SER A 127 -2.47 38.56 -22.16
C SER A 127 -2.40 37.05 -22.20
N ILE A 128 -3.29 36.41 -22.97
CA ILE A 128 -3.29 34.95 -23.14
C ILE A 128 -2.11 34.56 -24.06
N PRO A 129 -1.23 33.63 -23.66
CA PRO A 129 -0.19 33.09 -24.53
C PRO A 129 -0.80 32.49 -25.81
N ASP A 130 -0.18 32.75 -26.96
CA ASP A 130 -0.57 32.04 -28.18
C ASP A 130 -0.05 30.59 -28.17
N GLN A 131 -0.60 29.76 -29.08
CA GLN A 131 -0.25 28.36 -29.19
C GLN A 131 1.27 28.17 -29.41
N SER A 132 1.90 29.00 -30.25
CA SER A 132 3.34 28.91 -30.51
C SER A 132 4.18 29.22 -29.28
N THR A 133 3.72 30.12 -28.42
CA THR A 133 4.38 30.47 -27.15
C THR A 133 4.30 29.31 -26.16
N LEU A 134 3.14 28.69 -26.02
CA LEU A 134 2.97 27.52 -25.16
C LEU A 134 3.80 26.34 -25.68
N TRP A 135 3.70 26.03 -26.97
CA TRP A 135 4.47 24.94 -27.58
C TRP A 135 5.98 25.10 -27.34
N ARG A 136 6.54 26.31 -27.57
CA ARG A 136 7.95 26.59 -27.28
C ARG A 136 8.27 26.48 -25.80
N SER A 137 7.36 26.91 -24.93
CA SER A 137 7.56 26.80 -23.48
C SER A 137 7.72 25.33 -23.06
N TRP A 138 6.82 24.46 -23.51
CA TRP A 138 6.87 23.03 -23.22
C TRP A 138 8.09 22.34 -23.84
N HIS A 139 8.29 22.50 -25.15
CA HIS A 139 9.26 21.68 -25.89
C HIS A 139 10.68 22.23 -25.90
N THR A 140 10.88 23.53 -25.59
CA THR A 140 12.21 24.17 -25.72
C THR A 140 12.68 24.89 -24.47
N ARG A 141 11.78 25.33 -23.58
CA ARG A 141 12.13 26.07 -22.37
C ARG A 141 12.19 25.18 -21.14
N PHE A 142 11.24 24.27 -20.96
CA PHE A 142 11.24 23.38 -19.80
C PHE A 142 12.31 22.29 -19.93
N THR A 143 12.89 21.91 -18.79
CA THR A 143 13.63 20.64 -18.67
C THR A 143 12.69 19.45 -18.85
N GLU A 144 13.26 18.29 -19.13
CA GLU A 144 12.51 17.04 -19.19
C GLU A 144 11.86 16.73 -17.84
N ASP A 145 12.68 16.74 -16.79
CA ASP A 145 12.27 16.53 -15.40
C ASP A 145 11.12 17.46 -14.98
N LEU A 146 11.15 18.75 -15.40
CA LEU A 146 10.05 19.68 -15.08
C LEU A 146 8.74 19.31 -15.78
N ARG A 147 8.79 18.74 -17.00
CA ARG A 147 7.59 18.28 -17.70
C ARG A 147 6.99 17.07 -17.00
N GLU A 148 7.82 16.10 -16.63
CA GLU A 148 7.40 14.91 -15.86
C GLU A 148 6.79 15.32 -14.52
N THR A 149 7.46 16.20 -13.76
CA THR A 149 6.91 16.76 -12.51
C THR A 149 5.57 17.45 -12.70
N ILE A 150 5.35 18.16 -13.82
CA ILE A 150 4.04 18.77 -14.11
C ILE A 150 2.94 17.72 -14.27
N GLU A 151 3.25 16.60 -14.93
CA GLU A 151 2.34 15.47 -15.10
C GLU A 151 2.05 14.79 -13.74
N THR A 152 3.08 14.50 -12.94
CA THR A 152 2.95 13.97 -11.57
C THR A 152 2.09 14.90 -10.70
N VAL A 153 2.39 16.20 -10.71
CA VAL A 153 1.67 17.21 -9.92
C VAL A 153 0.20 17.24 -10.30
N ALA A 154 -0.13 17.26 -11.59
CA ALA A 154 -1.52 17.23 -12.04
C ALA A 154 -2.22 15.95 -11.56
N ARG A 155 -1.55 14.79 -11.67
CA ARG A 155 -2.09 13.52 -11.19
C ARG A 155 -2.33 13.52 -9.68
N THR A 156 -1.39 13.99 -8.88
CA THR A 156 -1.51 14.11 -7.41
C THR A 156 -2.67 15.01 -7.01
N ILE A 157 -2.87 16.12 -7.71
CA ILE A 157 -4.00 17.04 -7.46
C ILE A 157 -5.34 16.34 -7.77
N LEU A 158 -5.45 15.62 -8.89
CA LEU A 158 -6.67 14.87 -9.23
C LEU A 158 -6.98 13.82 -8.17
N ILE A 159 -5.97 13.06 -7.72
CA ILE A 159 -6.11 12.02 -6.69
C ILE A 159 -6.57 12.64 -5.37
N THR A 160 -5.87 13.66 -4.88
CA THR A 160 -6.21 14.29 -3.58
C THR A 160 -7.59 14.96 -3.61
N ALA A 161 -7.99 15.55 -4.72
CA ALA A 161 -9.33 16.08 -4.92
C ALA A 161 -10.40 14.96 -4.95
N GLN A 162 -10.14 13.88 -5.69
CA GLN A 162 -11.03 12.72 -5.76
C GLN A 162 -11.25 12.09 -4.37
N ASN A 163 -10.19 11.94 -3.60
CA ASN A 163 -10.21 11.39 -2.23
C ASN A 163 -11.07 12.24 -1.29
N ALA A 164 -11.09 13.56 -1.48
CA ALA A 164 -11.92 14.49 -0.72
C ALA A 164 -13.37 14.61 -1.26
N GLY A 165 -13.75 13.79 -2.24
CA GLY A 165 -15.09 13.85 -2.86
C GLY A 165 -15.31 15.07 -3.76
N ILE A 166 -14.25 15.75 -4.16
CA ILE A 166 -14.32 16.91 -5.06
C ILE A 166 -14.50 16.44 -6.50
N THR A 167 -15.35 17.13 -7.26
CA THR A 167 -15.53 16.84 -8.69
C THR A 167 -14.24 17.15 -9.46
N ILE A 168 -13.71 16.13 -10.13
CA ILE A 168 -12.50 16.22 -10.95
C ILE A 168 -12.84 16.35 -12.45
N PRO A 169 -12.00 17.06 -13.23
CA PRO A 169 -12.23 17.27 -14.67
C PRO A 169 -12.06 16.00 -15.50
N ARG A 170 -11.25 15.05 -15.02
CA ARG A 170 -11.07 13.71 -15.57
C ARG A 170 -10.64 12.77 -14.46
N GLU A 171 -10.89 11.47 -14.67
CA GLU A 171 -10.23 10.45 -13.85
C GLU A 171 -8.70 10.57 -14.06
N PRO A 172 -7.90 10.59 -12.99
CA PRO A 172 -6.45 10.54 -13.13
C PRO A 172 -6.11 9.30 -13.95
N ALA A 173 -5.11 9.41 -14.83
CA ALA A 173 -4.60 8.25 -15.53
C ALA A 173 -4.12 7.27 -14.46
N ARG A 174 -4.92 6.23 -14.21
CA ARG A 174 -4.48 5.07 -13.47
C ARG A 174 -3.52 4.43 -14.43
N THR A 175 -2.22 4.52 -14.16
CA THR A 175 -1.27 3.67 -14.86
C THR A 175 -1.63 2.24 -14.48
N LEU A 176 -2.58 1.65 -15.21
CA LEU A 176 -2.73 0.22 -15.31
C LEU A 176 -1.50 -0.20 -16.08
N ARG A 177 -0.43 -0.57 -15.36
CA ARG A 177 0.63 -1.33 -16.01
C ARG A 177 0.02 -2.69 -16.33
N HIS A 178 -0.53 -2.80 -17.53
CA HIS A 178 -0.57 -4.08 -18.20
C HIS A 178 0.88 -4.50 -18.37
N HIS A 179 1.23 -5.68 -17.85
CA HIS A 179 2.43 -6.38 -18.27
C HIS A 179 2.39 -6.48 -19.80
N ASP A 180 3.21 -5.65 -20.44
CA ASP A 180 3.81 -5.86 -21.76
C ASP A 180 4.64 -4.62 -22.08
N THR A 181 5.96 -4.72 -21.92
CA THR A 181 7.06 -4.53 -22.89
C THR A 181 8.32 -4.08 -22.17
N GLU A 182 9.45 -4.69 -22.54
CA GLU A 182 10.82 -4.39 -22.10
C GLU A 182 11.10 -2.89 -22.03
N SER A 183 11.55 -2.43 -20.86
CA SER A 183 12.17 -1.12 -20.68
C SER A 183 13.59 -1.16 -21.25
N ASP A 184 13.92 -0.26 -22.18
CA ASP A 184 15.26 -0.08 -22.76
C ASP A 184 16.25 0.62 -21.79
N GLN A 185 15.97 0.63 -20.48
CA GLN A 185 16.92 1.09 -19.46
C GLN A 185 17.97 -0.01 -19.22
N PRO A 186 19.27 0.33 -19.13
CA PRO A 186 20.29 -0.67 -18.82
C PRO A 186 20.02 -1.27 -17.43
N GLU A 187 20.00 -2.60 -17.34
CA GLU A 187 19.88 -3.30 -16.05
C GLU A 187 21.00 -2.83 -15.10
N PRO A 188 20.67 -2.43 -13.86
CA PRO A 188 21.68 -2.04 -12.87
C PRO A 188 22.66 -3.19 -12.58
N ASP A 189 23.92 -2.87 -12.31
CA ASP A 189 24.92 -3.87 -11.92
C ASP A 189 24.57 -4.48 -10.56
N ASP A 190 24.83 -5.79 -10.38
CA ASP A 190 24.55 -6.52 -9.14
C ASP A 190 25.22 -5.87 -7.92
N GLY A 191 26.38 -5.21 -8.11
CA GLY A 191 27.08 -4.48 -7.05
C GLY A 191 26.30 -3.26 -6.57
N ASP A 192 25.81 -2.44 -7.49
CA ASP A 192 25.06 -1.21 -7.20
C ASP A 192 23.73 -1.55 -6.50
N VAL A 193 23.07 -2.64 -6.90
CA VAL A 193 21.84 -3.15 -6.26
C VAL A 193 22.10 -3.51 -4.79
N LEU A 194 23.21 -4.18 -4.49
CA LEU A 194 23.53 -4.62 -3.14
C LEU A 194 23.96 -3.47 -2.22
N ASP A 195 24.75 -2.53 -2.73
CA ASP A 195 25.17 -1.35 -1.98
C ASP A 195 23.96 -0.47 -1.63
N GLN A 196 23.08 -0.21 -2.60
CA GLN A 196 21.84 0.53 -2.38
C GLN A 196 20.90 -0.21 -1.41
N ALA A 197 20.75 -1.53 -1.58
CA ALA A 197 19.96 -2.33 -0.68
C ALA A 197 20.48 -2.28 0.76
N SER A 198 21.81 -2.20 0.96
CA SER A 198 22.39 -2.02 2.30
C SER A 198 21.91 -0.70 2.89
N GLU A 199 22.18 0.44 2.25
CA GLU A 199 21.85 1.76 2.78
C GLU A 199 20.36 1.90 3.13
N ILE A 200 19.48 1.40 2.26
CA ILE A 200 18.03 1.43 2.48
C ILE A 200 17.62 0.49 3.62
N THR A 201 18.22 -0.69 3.71
CA THR A 201 17.94 -1.65 4.81
C THR A 201 18.34 -1.04 6.16
N ASP A 202 19.48 -0.36 6.24
CA ASP A 202 19.95 0.33 7.45
C ASP A 202 18.93 1.39 7.90
N HIS A 203 18.46 2.21 6.95
CA HIS A 203 17.48 3.26 7.20
C HIS A 203 16.14 2.68 7.68
N VAL A 204 15.58 1.70 6.95
CA VAL A 204 14.31 1.04 7.28
C VAL A 204 14.37 0.36 8.66
N SER A 205 15.52 -0.23 9.02
CA SER A 205 15.71 -0.85 10.34
C SER A 205 15.64 0.18 11.47
N ARG A 206 16.26 1.35 11.29
CA ARG A 206 16.30 2.42 12.30
C ARG A 206 14.93 3.03 12.60
N ILE A 207 14.02 3.04 11.62
CA ILE A 207 12.67 3.57 11.80
C ILE A 207 11.71 2.52 12.37
N ILE A 208 11.88 1.24 12.05
CA ILE A 208 10.95 0.17 12.45
C ILE A 208 11.21 -0.32 13.86
N PHE A 209 12.44 -0.66 14.22
CA PHE A 209 12.73 -1.28 15.52
C PHE A 209 12.28 -0.45 16.74
N PRO A 210 12.31 0.90 16.73
CA PRO A 210 11.77 1.68 17.83
C PRO A 210 10.25 1.61 18.02
N ALA A 211 9.52 0.87 17.17
CA ALA A 211 8.09 0.55 17.39
C ALA A 211 7.91 -0.61 18.38
N PHE A 212 8.97 -1.37 18.63
CA PHE A 212 8.94 -2.53 19.51
C PHE A 212 9.51 -2.20 20.89
N SER A 213 8.80 -2.63 21.94
CA SER A 213 9.23 -2.49 23.32
C SER A 213 8.82 -3.68 24.16
N LEU A 214 9.71 -4.11 25.06
CA LEU A 214 9.45 -5.13 26.07
C LEU A 214 9.32 -4.45 27.43
N ASN A 215 8.38 -4.94 28.25
CA ASN A 215 8.25 -4.48 29.63
C ASN A 215 9.39 -5.07 30.49
N ARG A 216 10.56 -4.43 30.43
CA ARG A 216 11.77 -4.85 31.12
C ARG A 216 12.00 -3.93 32.30
N GLY A 217 12.12 -4.50 33.50
CA GLY A 217 12.35 -3.74 34.73
C GLY A 217 13.63 -2.89 34.68
N GLU A 218 13.73 -1.92 35.58
CA GLU A 218 14.92 -1.06 35.71
C GLU A 218 16.20 -1.89 35.99
N GLY A 219 17.33 -1.46 35.43
CA GLY A 219 18.64 -2.09 35.66
C GLY A 219 18.99 -3.27 34.75
N CYS A 220 18.30 -3.44 33.62
CA CYS A 220 18.62 -4.45 32.64
C CYS A 220 20.00 -4.21 31.97
N GLU A 221 20.93 -5.15 32.14
CA GLU A 221 22.30 -5.03 31.61
C GLU A 221 22.41 -5.30 30.09
N ILE A 222 21.43 -6.00 29.50
CA ILE A 222 21.37 -6.25 28.06
C ILE A 222 20.42 -5.22 27.43
N HIS A 223 20.88 -4.49 26.43
CA HIS A 223 20.05 -3.52 25.71
C HIS A 223 18.87 -4.20 24.99
N GLU A 224 17.71 -3.56 24.93
CA GLU A 224 16.49 -4.12 24.34
C GLU A 224 16.64 -4.49 22.86
N ASN A 225 17.32 -3.65 22.08
CA ASN A 225 17.66 -3.97 20.68
C ASN A 225 18.33 -5.34 20.52
N ALA A 226 19.09 -5.85 21.50
CA ALA A 226 19.69 -7.19 21.41
C ALA A 226 18.63 -8.32 21.37
N PHE A 227 17.44 -8.09 21.94
CA PHE A 227 16.31 -9.00 21.84
C PHE A 227 15.69 -8.95 20.45
N TRP A 228 15.52 -7.76 19.88
CA TRP A 228 15.00 -7.61 18.51
C TRP A 228 15.99 -8.09 17.45
N ASP A 229 17.29 -7.91 17.67
CA ASP A 229 18.35 -8.49 16.83
C ASP A 229 18.31 -10.03 16.89
N LEU A 230 18.13 -10.61 18.08
CA LEU A 230 17.95 -12.06 18.22
C LEU A 230 16.66 -12.53 17.55
N GLN A 231 15.53 -11.84 17.74
CA GLN A 231 14.27 -12.21 17.09
C GLN A 231 14.38 -12.13 15.57
N THR A 232 15.02 -11.07 15.06
CA THR A 232 15.34 -10.91 13.65
C THR A 232 16.17 -12.11 13.21
N TYR A 233 17.30 -12.39 13.86
CA TYR A 233 18.17 -13.54 13.59
C TYR A 233 17.44 -14.88 13.50
N LEU A 234 16.48 -15.14 14.40
CA LEU A 234 15.64 -16.33 14.37
C LEU A 234 14.75 -16.37 13.14
N GLY A 235 14.14 -15.24 12.76
CA GLY A 235 13.34 -15.11 11.55
C GLY A 235 14.17 -15.17 10.26
N LEU A 236 15.47 -14.84 10.30
CA LEU A 236 16.32 -14.89 9.11
C LEU A 236 16.86 -16.29 8.77
N ARG A 237 16.44 -17.34 9.50
CA ARG A 237 16.90 -18.71 9.34
C ARG A 237 15.75 -19.71 9.46
N GLN A 238 15.57 -20.53 8.43
CA GLN A 238 14.55 -21.57 8.44
C GLN A 238 14.80 -22.57 9.58
N ASN A 239 13.71 -22.94 10.26
CA ASN A 239 13.69 -23.97 11.29
C ASN A 239 14.59 -23.69 12.52
N LEU A 240 14.92 -22.43 12.81
CA LEU A 240 15.78 -22.10 13.95
C LEU A 240 14.96 -21.78 15.22
N ALA A 241 15.18 -22.57 16.27
CA ALA A 241 14.51 -22.37 17.56
C ALA A 241 15.31 -21.41 18.47
N ALA A 242 14.62 -20.65 19.32
CA ALA A 242 15.22 -19.58 20.13
C ALA A 242 16.46 -19.97 20.95
N ASN A 243 16.49 -21.16 21.56
CA ASN A 243 17.63 -21.60 22.37
C ASN A 243 18.86 -21.95 21.52
N GLU A 244 18.64 -22.57 20.36
CA GLU A 244 19.72 -22.88 19.43
C GLU A 244 20.20 -21.59 18.75
N GLY A 245 19.27 -20.76 18.29
CA GLY A 245 19.59 -19.47 17.69
C GLY A 245 20.34 -18.55 18.63
N ALA A 246 19.96 -18.46 19.91
CA ALA A 246 20.71 -17.66 20.89
C ALA A 246 22.16 -18.14 21.08
N ARG A 247 22.42 -19.45 21.00
CA ARG A 247 23.79 -19.98 21.10
C ARG A 247 24.63 -19.58 19.89
N SER A 248 24.07 -19.69 18.69
CA SER A 248 24.76 -19.28 17.46
C SER A 248 24.93 -17.75 17.39
N PHE A 249 23.93 -17.00 17.84
CA PHE A 249 23.93 -15.54 17.85
C PHE A 249 25.05 -14.95 18.72
N ILE A 250 25.51 -15.65 19.76
CA ILE A 250 26.70 -15.23 20.54
C ILE A 250 27.96 -15.15 19.66
N HIS A 251 28.09 -16.05 18.68
CA HIS A 251 29.28 -16.13 17.83
C HIS A 251 29.22 -15.23 16.62
N GLU A 252 28.01 -14.91 16.16
CA GLU A 252 27.79 -14.07 14.98
C GLU A 252 27.50 -12.62 15.36
N SER A 253 27.11 -12.32 16.61
CA SER A 253 26.86 -10.93 17.03
C SER A 253 28.14 -10.21 17.46
N THR A 254 28.24 -8.94 17.09
CA THR A 254 29.24 -7.96 17.54
C THR A 254 28.95 -7.41 18.95
N ARG A 255 27.82 -7.80 19.56
CA ARG A 255 27.45 -7.34 20.90
C ARG A 255 28.25 -8.06 21.98
N ASP A 256 28.75 -7.30 22.96
CA ASP A 256 29.41 -7.85 24.15
C ASP A 256 28.50 -8.79 24.97
N ARG A 257 27.18 -8.55 24.94
CA ARG A 257 26.18 -9.33 25.67
C ARG A 257 24.92 -9.52 24.83
N THR A 258 24.47 -10.76 24.75
CA THR A 258 23.27 -11.16 24.00
C THR A 258 22.28 -11.90 24.90
N PRO A 259 20.97 -11.83 24.59
CA PRO A 259 19.95 -12.50 25.38
C PRO A 259 19.98 -14.02 25.23
N MET A 260 19.64 -14.73 26.31
CA MET A 260 19.44 -16.19 26.26
C MET A 260 18.08 -16.52 25.64
N GLY A 261 18.01 -17.60 24.86
CA GLY A 261 16.79 -17.97 24.13
C GLY A 261 15.56 -18.22 25.01
N HIS A 262 15.74 -18.72 26.24
CA HIS A 262 14.61 -18.90 27.17
C HIS A 262 14.12 -17.57 27.72
N ALA A 263 15.02 -16.69 28.17
CA ALA A 263 14.67 -15.36 28.65
C ALA A 263 14.00 -14.52 27.56
N HIS A 264 14.48 -14.64 26.32
CA HIS A 264 13.85 -14.03 25.15
C HIS A 264 12.41 -14.52 24.96
N ARG A 265 12.18 -15.84 24.99
CA ARG A 265 10.82 -16.40 24.89
C ARG A 265 9.92 -15.99 26.04
N ASP A 266 10.44 -15.92 27.26
CA ASP A 266 9.64 -15.56 28.44
C ASP A 266 9.11 -14.13 28.31
N HIS A 267 9.94 -13.17 27.91
CA HIS A 267 9.48 -11.80 27.65
C HIS A 267 8.43 -11.72 26.53
N LEU A 268 8.55 -12.54 25.49
CA LEU A 268 7.54 -12.58 24.42
C LEU A 268 6.21 -13.19 24.86
N ARG A 269 6.21 -14.12 25.83
CA ARG A 269 4.98 -14.68 26.39
C ARG A 269 4.22 -13.70 27.28
N ASP A 270 4.92 -12.71 27.84
CA ASP A 270 4.29 -11.67 28.66
C ASP A 270 3.53 -10.63 27.82
N LEU A 271 3.69 -10.64 26.49
CA LEU A 271 2.98 -9.74 25.58
C LEU A 271 1.57 -10.24 25.29
N SER A 272 0.58 -9.36 25.44
CA SER A 272 -0.79 -9.62 24.97
C SER A 272 -0.89 -9.52 23.44
N ILE A 273 -1.92 -10.13 22.86
CA ILE A 273 -2.20 -10.05 21.41
C ILE A 273 -2.37 -8.58 20.98
N GLU A 274 -3.04 -7.77 21.80
CA GLU A 274 -3.25 -6.35 21.56
C GLU A 274 -1.92 -5.58 21.54
N GLN A 275 -1.01 -5.86 22.48
CA GLN A 275 0.32 -5.25 22.51
C GLN A 275 1.14 -5.64 21.27
N ILE A 276 1.09 -6.91 20.85
CA ILE A 276 1.77 -7.39 19.65
C ILE A 276 1.23 -6.66 18.41
N ARG A 277 -0.09 -6.60 18.24
CA ARG A 277 -0.73 -5.90 17.11
C ARG A 277 -0.45 -4.40 17.12
N GLU A 278 -0.39 -3.77 18.29
CA GLU A 278 -0.07 -2.35 18.39
C GLU A 278 1.35 -2.05 17.92
N MET A 279 2.36 -2.78 18.42
CA MET A 279 3.75 -2.63 17.95
C MET A 279 3.86 -2.91 16.44
N TYR A 280 3.17 -3.95 15.96
CA TYR A 280 3.14 -4.31 14.55
C TYR A 280 2.57 -3.18 13.67
N ARG A 281 1.40 -2.63 14.03
CA ARG A 281 0.76 -1.56 13.26
C ARG A 281 1.58 -0.27 13.29
N GLN A 282 2.25 0.04 14.40
CA GLN A 282 3.18 1.17 14.46
C GLN A 282 4.38 0.97 13.52
N ALA A 283 4.96 -0.24 13.49
CA ALA A 283 6.04 -0.58 12.58
C ALA A 283 5.62 -0.47 11.11
N VAL A 284 4.47 -1.05 10.76
CA VAL A 284 3.91 -0.98 9.39
C VAL A 284 3.55 0.45 9.01
N GLY A 285 2.97 1.24 9.92
CA GLY A 285 2.66 2.65 9.67
C GLY A 285 3.90 3.46 9.28
N ARG A 286 5.02 3.29 10.00
CA ARG A 286 6.29 3.93 9.66
C ARG A 286 6.83 3.45 8.31
N LEU A 287 6.71 2.15 8.03
CA LEU A 287 7.11 1.61 6.72
C LEU A 287 6.28 2.20 5.58
N LEU A 288 4.96 2.35 5.77
CA LEU A 288 4.04 2.97 4.82
C LEU A 288 4.39 4.44 4.56
N GLU A 289 4.82 5.18 5.59
CA GLU A 289 5.25 6.57 5.45
C GLU A 289 6.47 6.69 4.51
N GLU A 290 7.45 5.80 4.63
CA GLU A 290 8.63 5.77 3.76
C GLU A 290 8.26 5.42 2.32
N VAL A 291 7.54 4.31 2.10
CA VAL A 291 7.20 3.90 0.72
C VAL A 291 6.28 4.93 0.07
N ALA A 292 5.38 5.57 0.83
CA ALA A 292 4.52 6.62 0.32
C ALA A 292 5.26 7.90 -0.10
N ALA A 293 6.54 8.06 0.22
CA ALA A 293 7.35 9.14 -0.32
C ALA A 293 7.63 8.95 -1.83
N THR A 294 7.52 7.72 -2.35
CA THR A 294 7.74 7.38 -3.76
C THR A 294 6.50 7.63 -4.62
N GLU A 295 6.69 8.01 -5.88
CA GLU A 295 5.58 8.11 -6.87
C GLU A 295 4.94 6.74 -7.19
N ALA A 296 5.68 5.66 -6.94
CA ALA A 296 5.26 4.28 -7.19
C ALA A 296 4.26 3.74 -6.15
N PHE A 297 4.23 4.30 -4.93
CA PHE A 297 3.35 3.81 -3.87
C PHE A 297 2.03 4.58 -3.81
N TYR A 298 0.96 3.92 -4.23
CA TYR A 298 -0.40 4.47 -4.19
C TYR A 298 -1.07 4.16 -2.84
N ARG A 299 -1.46 5.20 -2.09
CA ARG A 299 -2.09 5.09 -0.75
C ARG A 299 -3.55 4.61 -0.75
N ALA A 300 -4.18 4.48 -1.92
CA ALA A 300 -5.50 3.87 -2.07
C ALA A 300 -5.34 2.46 -2.65
N GLY A 301 -5.68 1.45 -1.87
CA GLY A 301 -5.30 0.07 -2.15
C GLY A 301 -6.48 -0.83 -2.45
N ILE A 302 -6.23 -1.83 -3.31
CA ILE A 302 -6.94 -3.09 -3.24
C ILE A 302 -6.32 -3.85 -2.07
N VAL A 303 -7.13 -4.24 -1.11
CA VAL A 303 -6.68 -5.10 0.00
C VAL A 303 -7.22 -6.49 -0.22
N ALA A 304 -6.47 -7.49 0.22
CA ALA A 304 -6.93 -8.85 0.22
C ALA A 304 -6.85 -9.44 1.63
N ILE A 305 -7.91 -10.14 2.03
CA ILE A 305 -8.04 -10.80 3.32
C ILE A 305 -7.99 -12.31 3.10
N ASP A 306 -7.16 -12.99 3.89
CA ASP A 306 -7.05 -14.43 3.87
C ASP A 306 -6.78 -14.99 5.27
N ILE A 307 -7.10 -16.28 5.44
CA ILE A 307 -6.70 -17.06 6.62
C ILE A 307 -5.60 -18.02 6.18
N THR A 308 -4.50 -18.06 6.92
CA THR A 308 -3.41 -19.00 6.71
C THR A 308 -3.22 -19.90 7.92
N GLU A 309 -2.53 -21.01 7.72
CA GLU A 309 -2.32 -22.04 8.73
C GLU A 309 -0.83 -22.20 9.01
N ALA A 310 -0.51 -22.28 10.30
CA ALA A 310 0.79 -22.74 10.76
C ALA A 310 1.01 -24.21 10.35
N ASP A 311 2.23 -24.70 10.54
CA ASP A 311 2.53 -26.12 10.31
C ASP A 311 1.65 -27.01 11.22
N PRO A 312 1.24 -28.20 10.74
CA PRO A 312 0.43 -29.13 11.51
C PRO A 312 0.99 -29.37 12.92
N PHE A 313 0.13 -29.18 13.92
CA PHE A 313 0.45 -29.39 15.32
C PHE A 313 0.36 -30.87 15.67
N THR A 314 1.47 -31.42 16.14
CA THR A 314 1.62 -32.85 16.46
C THR A 314 1.59 -33.16 17.95
N GLY A 315 1.39 -32.15 18.81
CA GLY A 315 1.37 -32.31 20.26
C GLY A 315 -0.02 -32.61 20.83
N ASP A 316 -0.07 -32.82 22.15
CA ASP A 316 -1.33 -32.86 22.90
C ASP A 316 -1.97 -31.46 22.94
N ARG A 317 -3.22 -31.34 22.51
CA ARG A 317 -3.96 -30.07 22.47
C ARG A 317 -4.93 -29.86 23.63
N THR A 318 -4.93 -30.75 24.63
CA THR A 318 -5.80 -30.64 25.80
C THR A 318 -5.65 -29.27 26.47
N GLY A 319 -6.74 -28.52 26.61
CA GLY A 319 -6.77 -27.17 27.17
C GLY A 319 -6.45 -26.04 26.19
N HIS A 320 -6.22 -26.34 24.91
CA HIS A 320 -5.94 -25.40 23.82
C HIS A 320 -6.84 -25.65 22.60
N GLU A 321 -7.96 -26.34 22.77
CA GLU A 321 -8.85 -26.77 21.68
C GLU A 321 -9.50 -25.60 20.93
N ASP A 322 -9.58 -24.44 21.57
CA ASP A 322 -10.15 -23.22 20.99
C ASP A 322 -9.10 -22.41 20.20
N GLU A 323 -7.81 -22.74 20.34
CA GLU A 323 -6.68 -22.07 19.68
C GLU A 323 -6.05 -22.97 18.59
N ILE A 324 -6.11 -24.30 18.79
CA ILE A 324 -5.60 -25.33 17.90
C ILE A 324 -6.80 -26.07 17.29
N ILE A 325 -7.32 -25.51 16.20
CA ILE A 325 -8.66 -25.82 15.71
C ILE A 325 -8.69 -26.93 14.66
N GLY A 326 -7.92 -26.81 13.57
CA GLY A 326 -8.01 -27.71 12.42
C GLY A 326 -7.24 -27.17 11.23
N THR A 327 -7.11 -27.95 10.17
CA THR A 327 -6.59 -27.48 8.88
C THR A 327 -7.73 -27.16 7.90
N LYS A 328 -7.40 -26.45 6.80
CA LYS A 328 -8.32 -26.15 5.69
C LYS A 328 -8.70 -27.42 4.96
N GLU A 329 -7.81 -28.41 4.96
CA GLU A 329 -8.08 -29.73 4.40
C GLU A 329 -8.96 -30.56 5.33
N LYS A 330 -9.79 -31.43 4.74
CA LYS A 330 -10.59 -32.38 5.53
C LYS A 330 -9.72 -33.55 5.97
N ASN A 331 -8.90 -33.33 7.00
CA ASN A 331 -8.07 -34.34 7.62
C ASN A 331 -8.21 -34.29 9.16
N ASP A 332 -7.52 -35.19 9.86
CA ASP A 332 -7.50 -35.26 11.32
C ASP A 332 -6.38 -34.39 11.94
N GLU A 333 -5.80 -33.47 11.15
CA GLU A 333 -4.72 -32.59 11.59
C GLU A 333 -5.26 -31.29 12.18
N TYR A 334 -4.49 -30.73 13.11
CA TYR A 334 -4.82 -29.49 13.80
C TYR A 334 -3.72 -28.47 13.55
N ALA A 335 -4.08 -27.21 13.36
CA ALA A 335 -3.13 -26.13 13.21
C ALA A 335 -3.63 -24.88 13.92
N TYR A 336 -2.69 -23.96 14.18
CA TYR A 336 -3.03 -22.58 14.50
C TYR A 336 -3.36 -21.85 13.21
N GLN A 337 -4.37 -20.99 13.25
CA GLN A 337 -4.80 -20.19 12.11
C GLN A 337 -4.61 -18.70 12.37
N TRP A 338 -4.19 -17.98 11.33
CA TRP A 338 -3.93 -16.55 11.38
C TRP A 338 -4.66 -15.86 10.23
N ALA A 339 -5.37 -14.78 10.50
CA ALA A 339 -5.98 -13.96 9.45
C ALA A 339 -5.10 -12.74 9.19
N THR A 340 -4.93 -12.37 7.91
CA THR A 340 -4.17 -11.18 7.55
C THR A 340 -4.93 -10.33 6.54
N VAL A 341 -4.62 -9.04 6.53
CA VAL A 341 -5.03 -8.08 5.50
C VAL A 341 -3.77 -7.52 4.85
N GLN A 342 -3.68 -7.61 3.54
CA GLN A 342 -2.49 -7.25 2.77
C GLN A 342 -2.86 -6.31 1.61
N LEU A 343 -2.00 -5.34 1.30
CA LEU A 343 -2.06 -4.62 0.02
C LEU A 343 -1.75 -5.58 -1.13
N VAL A 344 -2.48 -5.43 -2.23
CA VAL A 344 -2.28 -6.21 -3.46
C VAL A 344 -2.48 -5.34 -4.69
N GLY A 345 -2.03 -5.83 -5.85
CA GLY A 345 -2.22 -5.18 -7.13
C GLY A 345 -1.18 -4.12 -7.40
N ASN A 346 -1.57 -2.87 -7.64
CA ASN A 346 -0.60 -1.83 -8.02
C ASN A 346 0.29 -1.34 -6.86
N ALA A 347 -0.03 -1.74 -5.63
CA ALA A 347 0.76 -1.39 -4.45
C ALA A 347 1.80 -2.47 -4.15
N VAL A 348 2.85 -2.10 -3.41
CA VAL A 348 3.77 -3.08 -2.82
C VAL A 348 2.97 -4.03 -1.92
N PRO A 349 3.18 -5.34 -2.02
CA PRO A 349 2.48 -6.31 -1.20
C PRO A 349 2.98 -6.23 0.25
N LEU A 350 2.38 -5.34 1.04
CA LEU A 350 2.65 -5.14 2.45
C LEU A 350 1.51 -5.73 3.28
N VAL A 351 1.84 -6.50 4.31
CA VAL A 351 0.86 -6.99 5.26
C VAL A 351 0.55 -5.84 6.22
N LEU A 352 -0.71 -5.39 6.22
CA LEU A 352 -1.14 -4.22 6.96
C LEU A 352 -1.49 -4.55 8.42
N ASP A 353 -2.11 -5.72 8.62
CA ASP A 353 -2.39 -6.25 9.95
C ASP A 353 -2.53 -7.78 9.90
N ALA A 354 -2.34 -8.39 11.06
CA ALA A 354 -2.52 -9.81 11.29
C ALA A 354 -3.21 -10.04 12.63
N ARG A 355 -4.00 -11.11 12.72
CA ARG A 355 -4.63 -11.51 13.97
C ARG A 355 -4.73 -13.03 14.13
N PRO A 356 -4.75 -13.54 15.38
CA PRO A 356 -5.14 -14.91 15.64
C PRO A 356 -6.60 -15.17 15.29
N VAL A 357 -6.86 -16.40 14.85
CA VAL A 357 -8.21 -16.96 14.69
C VAL A 357 -8.46 -17.95 15.82
N ARG A 358 -9.56 -17.77 16.55
CA ARG A 358 -10.04 -18.72 17.56
C ARG A 358 -11.25 -19.47 17.06
N LYS A 359 -11.51 -20.60 17.71
CA LYS A 359 -12.73 -21.37 17.52
C LYS A 359 -13.95 -20.51 17.84
N ASP A 360 -15.02 -20.75 17.10
CA ASP A 360 -16.31 -20.06 17.20
C ASP A 360 -16.32 -18.57 16.80
N GLU A 361 -15.18 -17.99 16.41
CA GLU A 361 -15.16 -16.66 15.78
C GLU A 361 -15.82 -16.69 14.40
N SER A 362 -16.70 -15.73 14.16
CA SER A 362 -17.33 -15.56 12.87
C SER A 362 -16.38 -14.90 11.88
N ARG A 363 -16.52 -15.24 10.60
CA ARG A 363 -15.76 -14.60 9.52
C ARG A 363 -16.03 -13.09 9.46
N LYS A 364 -17.24 -12.68 9.88
CA LYS A 364 -17.61 -11.27 9.97
C LYS A 364 -16.74 -10.54 10.99
N GLU A 365 -16.62 -11.06 12.21
CA GLU A 365 -15.80 -10.45 13.27
C GLU A 365 -14.32 -10.34 12.87
N ILE A 366 -13.79 -11.36 12.19
CA ILE A 366 -12.40 -11.36 11.70
C ILE A 366 -12.20 -10.26 10.65
N VAL A 367 -13.08 -10.17 9.65
CA VAL A 367 -12.98 -9.16 8.58
C VAL A 367 -13.20 -7.76 9.14
N GLU A 368 -14.16 -7.59 10.05
CA GLU A 368 -14.47 -6.32 10.69
C GLU A 368 -13.26 -5.75 11.45
N ASP A 369 -12.64 -6.55 12.30
CA ASP A 369 -11.48 -6.14 13.11
C ASP A 369 -10.21 -5.89 12.26
N LEU A 370 -10.03 -6.61 11.14
CA LEU A 370 -8.94 -6.33 10.20
C LEU A 370 -9.18 -5.04 9.40
N LEU A 371 -10.42 -4.75 9.02
CA LEU A 371 -10.75 -3.51 8.31
C LEU A 371 -10.67 -2.29 9.23
N ASP A 372 -11.07 -2.42 10.51
CA ASP A 372 -10.96 -1.35 11.51
C ASP A 372 -9.53 -0.84 11.67
N SER A 373 -8.52 -1.73 11.64
CA SER A 373 -7.12 -1.31 11.68
C SER A 373 -6.62 -0.80 10.32
N THR A 374 -7.08 -1.40 9.23
CA THR A 374 -6.61 -1.09 7.87
C THR A 374 -7.07 0.29 7.40
N GLU A 375 -8.33 0.65 7.62
CA GLU A 375 -8.91 1.93 7.20
C GLU A 375 -8.25 3.13 7.90
N GLY A 376 -7.56 2.90 9.03
CA GLY A 376 -6.75 3.92 9.71
C GLY A 376 -5.35 4.12 9.11
N LEU A 377 -4.85 3.16 8.31
CA LEU A 377 -3.50 3.17 7.72
C LEU A 377 -3.51 3.56 6.24
N VAL A 378 -4.50 3.09 5.49
CA VAL A 378 -4.60 3.29 4.04
C VAL A 378 -6.05 3.51 3.62
N HIS A 379 -6.26 4.15 2.46
CA HIS A 379 -7.59 4.21 1.86
C HIS A 379 -7.89 2.87 1.18
N VAL A 380 -9.04 2.26 1.45
CA VAL A 380 -9.40 0.96 0.89
C VAL A 380 -10.47 1.15 -0.19
N ASP A 381 -10.16 0.78 -1.43
CA ASP A 381 -11.11 0.87 -2.55
C ASP A 381 -11.93 -0.42 -2.71
N ASN A 382 -11.24 -1.55 -2.59
CA ASN A 382 -11.79 -2.87 -2.86
C ASN A 382 -11.17 -3.94 -1.95
N VAL A 383 -12.02 -4.86 -1.47
CA VAL A 383 -11.63 -5.96 -0.59
C VAL A 383 -11.78 -7.28 -1.35
N LEU A 384 -10.65 -7.95 -1.62
CA LEU A 384 -10.62 -9.28 -2.22
C LEU A 384 -10.63 -10.35 -1.11
N MET A 385 -11.56 -11.29 -1.19
CA MET A 385 -11.66 -12.39 -0.22
C MET A 385 -11.78 -13.73 -0.93
N ASP A 386 -11.40 -14.84 -0.28
CA ASP A 386 -11.66 -16.16 -0.82
C ASP A 386 -13.10 -16.58 -0.56
N ARG A 387 -13.45 -17.73 -1.12
CA ARG A 387 -14.77 -18.35 -0.98
C ARG A 387 -15.17 -18.70 0.45
N GLU A 388 -14.28 -18.63 1.44
CA GLU A 388 -14.61 -18.90 2.84
C GLU A 388 -15.27 -17.69 3.52
N PHE A 389 -15.14 -16.51 2.91
CA PHE A 389 -15.79 -15.26 3.34
C PHE A 389 -17.04 -14.92 2.52
N ASP A 390 -17.63 -15.88 1.80
CA ASP A 390 -18.79 -15.67 0.90
C ASP A 390 -20.15 -15.47 1.63
N SER A 391 -20.11 -15.28 2.96
CA SER A 391 -21.26 -15.06 3.82
C SER A 391 -21.93 -13.71 3.55
N GLN A 392 -23.26 -13.70 3.41
CA GLN A 392 -24.03 -12.48 3.15
C GLN A 392 -23.79 -11.36 4.18
N HIS A 393 -23.54 -11.71 5.45
CA HIS A 393 -23.30 -10.73 6.52
C HIS A 393 -21.93 -10.07 6.44
N VAL A 394 -20.94 -10.75 5.85
CA VAL A 394 -19.62 -10.16 5.56
C VAL A 394 -19.77 -9.14 4.44
N LEU A 395 -20.44 -9.53 3.35
CA LEU A 395 -20.63 -8.68 2.17
C LEU A 395 -21.47 -7.44 2.46
N GLU A 396 -22.52 -7.59 3.28
CA GLU A 396 -23.33 -6.50 3.78
C GLU A 396 -22.47 -5.52 4.60
N MET A 397 -21.68 -6.02 5.56
CA MET A 397 -20.86 -5.18 6.44
C MET A 397 -19.84 -4.35 5.63
N ILE A 398 -19.16 -4.96 4.66
CA ILE A 398 -18.22 -4.24 3.78
C ILE A 398 -18.96 -3.17 2.97
N SER A 399 -20.15 -3.47 2.47
CA SER A 399 -20.95 -2.49 1.72
C SER A 399 -21.45 -1.33 2.58
N GLN A 400 -21.79 -1.58 3.86
CA GLN A 400 -22.19 -0.55 4.81
C GLN A 400 -21.05 0.42 5.12
N ARG A 401 -19.79 -0.02 5.01
CA ARG A 401 -18.59 0.82 5.08
C ARG A 401 -18.32 1.62 3.80
N GLY A 402 -19.11 1.42 2.74
CA GLY A 402 -18.91 2.07 1.45
C GLY A 402 -17.81 1.44 0.58
N LEU A 403 -17.24 0.33 1.03
CA LEU A 403 -16.15 -0.37 0.36
C LEU A 403 -16.66 -1.32 -0.72
N SER A 404 -15.85 -1.54 -1.76
CA SER A 404 -16.13 -2.56 -2.78
C SER A 404 -15.66 -3.93 -2.30
N TYR A 405 -16.27 -5.02 -2.79
CA TYR A 405 -15.74 -6.36 -2.58
C TYR A 405 -15.77 -7.22 -3.84
N VAL A 406 -14.87 -8.21 -3.88
CA VAL A 406 -14.93 -9.33 -4.81
C VAL A 406 -14.64 -10.63 -4.06
N VAL A 407 -15.59 -11.57 -4.13
CA VAL A 407 -15.48 -12.88 -3.48
C VAL A 407 -15.94 -14.01 -4.40
N PRO A 408 -15.21 -15.13 -4.55
CA PRO A 408 -15.71 -16.28 -5.26
C PRO A 408 -16.86 -16.94 -4.51
N LYS A 409 -17.84 -17.43 -5.26
CA LYS A 409 -19.00 -18.13 -4.73
C LYS A 409 -18.94 -19.62 -5.02
N ARG A 410 -19.28 -20.44 -4.01
CA ARG A 410 -19.57 -21.86 -4.24
C ARG A 410 -20.90 -22.00 -4.97
N MET A 411 -20.87 -22.57 -6.18
CA MET A 411 -22.09 -22.77 -6.98
C MET A 411 -23.07 -23.70 -6.27
N GLN A 412 -24.30 -23.22 -6.04
CA GLN A 412 -25.43 -24.05 -5.61
C GLN A 412 -26.23 -24.50 -6.84
N THR A 413 -27.33 -25.22 -6.61
CA THR A 413 -28.17 -25.78 -7.69
C THR A 413 -28.57 -24.75 -8.75
N SER A 414 -28.91 -23.52 -8.34
CA SER A 414 -29.27 -22.41 -9.24
C SER A 414 -28.09 -21.97 -10.11
N GLU A 415 -26.92 -21.74 -9.51
CA GLU A 415 -25.74 -21.26 -10.25
C GLU A 415 -25.22 -22.35 -11.18
N LYS A 416 -25.27 -23.63 -10.76
CA LYS A 416 -24.93 -24.78 -11.63
C LYS A 416 -25.85 -24.85 -12.84
N ALA A 417 -27.16 -24.67 -12.64
CA ALA A 417 -28.13 -24.67 -13.75
C ALA A 417 -27.91 -23.48 -14.69
N GLN A 418 -27.58 -22.30 -14.17
CA GLN A 418 -27.24 -21.14 -14.98
C GLN A 418 -25.96 -21.36 -15.78
N ALA A 419 -24.88 -21.84 -15.15
CA ALA A 419 -23.63 -22.15 -15.82
C ALA A 419 -23.81 -23.16 -16.96
N LYS A 420 -24.65 -24.19 -16.79
CA LYS A 420 -25.00 -25.13 -17.88
C LYS A 420 -25.70 -24.43 -19.05
N ARG A 421 -26.60 -23.48 -18.78
CA ARG A 421 -27.27 -22.69 -19.85
C ARG A 421 -26.28 -21.78 -20.59
N LEU A 422 -25.35 -21.15 -19.86
CA LEU A 422 -24.31 -20.31 -20.46
C LEU A 422 -23.38 -21.14 -21.35
N LEU A 423 -23.00 -22.34 -20.89
CA LEU A 423 -22.20 -23.28 -21.66
C LEU A 423 -22.88 -23.67 -22.98
N GLN A 424 -24.17 -24.01 -22.95
CA GLN A 424 -24.95 -24.32 -24.16
C GLN A 424 -25.04 -23.16 -25.15
N ARG A 425 -24.92 -21.92 -24.66
CA ARG A 425 -24.98 -20.69 -25.48
C ARG A 425 -23.60 -20.19 -25.92
N GLY A 426 -22.51 -20.81 -25.45
CA GLY A 426 -21.15 -20.34 -25.72
C GLY A 426 -20.87 -18.94 -25.17
N GLN A 427 -21.42 -18.57 -24.01
CA GLN A 427 -21.25 -17.24 -23.42
C GLN A 427 -20.14 -17.23 -22.37
N ASP A 428 -19.00 -16.60 -22.69
CA ASP A 428 -17.83 -16.64 -21.80
C ASP A 428 -17.97 -15.76 -20.54
N ARG A 429 -18.82 -14.72 -20.59
CA ARG A 429 -19.11 -13.83 -19.47
C ARG A 429 -20.62 -13.58 -19.34
N TYR A 430 -21.13 -13.62 -18.12
CA TYR A 430 -22.53 -13.29 -17.82
C TYR A 430 -22.67 -12.67 -16.43
N GLU A 431 -23.49 -11.64 -16.34
CA GLU A 431 -23.71 -10.85 -15.12
C GLU A 431 -25.19 -10.80 -14.79
N THR A 432 -25.51 -10.92 -13.51
CA THR A 432 -26.89 -10.83 -13.04
C THR A 432 -26.95 -10.35 -11.61
N ASP A 433 -27.89 -9.46 -11.33
CA ASP A 433 -28.13 -9.01 -9.96
C ASP A 433 -28.80 -10.10 -9.13
N ARG A 434 -28.52 -10.07 -7.83
CA ARG A 434 -28.95 -11.05 -6.85
C ARG A 434 -29.18 -10.36 -5.51
N LYS A 435 -30.24 -10.81 -4.81
CA LYS A 435 -30.49 -10.42 -3.42
C LYS A 435 -30.14 -11.58 -2.50
N LEU A 436 -29.32 -11.32 -1.50
CA LEU A 436 -28.95 -12.27 -0.45
C LEU A 436 -29.76 -11.96 0.81
N HIS A 437 -30.45 -12.96 1.35
CA HIS A 437 -31.33 -12.77 2.51
C HIS A 437 -30.52 -12.68 3.80
N LEU A 438 -30.67 -11.58 4.54
CA LEU A 438 -29.99 -11.33 5.82
C LEU A 438 -30.82 -11.80 7.03
N GLY A 439 -32.11 -12.09 6.83
CA GLY A 439 -33.07 -12.33 7.93
C GLY A 439 -33.98 -11.12 8.13
N LYS A 440 -35.08 -11.29 8.87
CA LYS A 440 -36.02 -10.20 9.22
C LYS A 440 -36.54 -9.36 8.04
N ASN A 441 -36.69 -9.95 6.84
CA ASN A 441 -37.03 -9.27 5.58
C ASN A 441 -35.98 -8.28 5.06
N GLU A 442 -34.74 -8.36 5.54
CA GLU A 442 -33.61 -7.57 5.05
C GLU A 442 -32.83 -8.36 3.99
N TRP A 443 -32.32 -7.63 3.00
CA TRP A 443 -31.63 -8.19 1.85
C TRP A 443 -30.40 -7.35 1.51
N HIS A 444 -29.30 -8.03 1.20
CA HIS A 444 -28.11 -7.42 0.62
C HIS A 444 -28.13 -7.58 -0.90
N GLU A 445 -27.95 -6.50 -1.63
CA GLU A 445 -27.88 -6.52 -3.11
C GLU A 445 -26.44 -6.78 -3.57
N THR A 446 -26.27 -7.71 -4.51
CA THR A 446 -24.98 -8.06 -5.09
C THR A 446 -25.14 -8.47 -6.55
N THR A 447 -24.09 -8.38 -7.33
CA THR A 447 -24.04 -8.89 -8.70
C THR A 447 -23.26 -10.22 -8.73
N LEU A 448 -23.84 -11.23 -9.36
CA LEU A 448 -23.16 -12.48 -9.70
C LEU A 448 -22.48 -12.34 -11.06
N ILE A 449 -21.19 -12.63 -11.11
CA ILE A 449 -20.42 -12.67 -12.34
C ILE A 449 -19.99 -14.11 -12.63
N TYR A 450 -20.43 -14.63 -13.77
CA TYR A 450 -20.02 -15.92 -14.31
C TYR A 450 -18.90 -15.67 -15.32
N ARG A 451 -17.75 -16.30 -15.09
CA ARG A 451 -16.60 -16.26 -15.99
C ARG A 451 -16.24 -17.67 -16.41
N ARG A 452 -16.20 -17.93 -17.70
CA ARG A 452 -15.69 -19.17 -18.25
C ARG A 452 -14.18 -19.21 -18.12
N LYS A 453 -13.64 -20.38 -17.79
CA LYS A 453 -12.22 -20.69 -17.74
C LYS A 453 -11.78 -21.04 -19.16
N GLU A 454 -10.71 -20.38 -19.62
CA GLU A 454 -10.18 -20.56 -20.98
C GLU A 454 -9.68 -22.00 -21.19
N ASP A 455 -9.00 -22.59 -20.19
CA ASP A 455 -8.38 -23.93 -20.28
C ASP A 455 -9.05 -25.00 -19.40
N SER A 456 -10.38 -25.06 -19.36
CA SER A 456 -11.06 -26.08 -18.56
C SER A 456 -11.09 -27.45 -19.26
N GLU A 457 -10.51 -28.47 -18.63
CA GLU A 457 -10.62 -29.88 -19.04
C GLU A 457 -12.05 -30.46 -18.87
N HIS A 458 -12.91 -29.79 -18.11
CA HIS A 458 -14.29 -30.22 -17.92
C HIS A 458 -15.19 -29.81 -19.08
N ASP A 459 -16.19 -30.62 -19.40
CA ASP A 459 -17.22 -30.39 -20.43
C ASP A 459 -18.58 -29.94 -19.83
N ASP A 460 -18.59 -29.58 -18.54
CA ASP A 460 -19.80 -29.24 -17.79
C ASP A 460 -19.72 -27.86 -17.12
N HIS A 461 -20.64 -27.59 -16.20
CA HIS A 461 -20.69 -26.34 -15.42
C HIS A 461 -19.37 -25.92 -14.73
N ARG A 462 -18.43 -26.84 -14.50
CA ARG A 462 -17.11 -26.57 -13.91
C ARG A 462 -16.20 -25.74 -14.81
N GLN A 463 -16.57 -25.57 -16.08
CA GLN A 463 -15.97 -24.57 -16.98
C GLN A 463 -16.16 -23.14 -16.47
N TYR A 464 -17.09 -22.90 -15.53
CA TYR A 464 -17.33 -21.55 -15.01
C TYR A 464 -16.82 -21.40 -13.57
N SER A 465 -16.41 -20.18 -13.25
CA SER A 465 -16.28 -19.65 -11.89
C SER A 465 -17.36 -18.59 -11.66
N VAL A 466 -17.89 -18.52 -10.43
CA VAL A 466 -18.89 -17.51 -10.05
C VAL A 466 -18.28 -16.61 -8.98
N PHE A 467 -18.47 -15.32 -9.14
CA PHE A 467 -18.03 -14.30 -8.18
C PHE A 467 -19.22 -13.46 -7.73
N MET A 468 -19.15 -12.94 -6.52
CA MET A 468 -20.06 -11.93 -5.98
C MET A 468 -19.29 -10.63 -5.81
N THR A 469 -19.92 -9.53 -6.21
CA THR A 469 -19.41 -8.17 -6.00
C THR A 469 -20.58 -7.20 -5.80
N ASN A 470 -20.35 -6.11 -5.07
CA ASN A 470 -21.31 -4.99 -4.96
C ASN A 470 -21.04 -3.88 -5.99
N ARG A 471 -20.02 -4.06 -6.84
CA ARG A 471 -19.72 -3.16 -7.96
C ARG A 471 -19.73 -3.92 -9.28
N GLY A 472 -19.87 -3.19 -10.38
CA GLY A 472 -19.88 -3.77 -11.71
C GLY A 472 -18.59 -4.52 -12.04
N SER A 473 -18.54 -5.05 -13.25
CA SER A 473 -17.63 -6.11 -13.60
C SER A 473 -16.19 -5.70 -13.91
N GLY A 474 -15.91 -4.39 -13.87
CA GLY A 474 -14.56 -3.82 -13.94
C GLY A 474 -13.63 -4.31 -12.83
N HIS A 475 -14.16 -4.69 -11.67
CA HIS A 475 -13.36 -5.14 -10.53
C HIS A 475 -13.03 -6.63 -10.55
N LEU A 476 -13.55 -7.42 -11.51
CA LEU A 476 -13.24 -8.85 -11.57
C LEU A 476 -11.81 -9.11 -12.03
N THR A 477 -11.24 -8.24 -12.85
CA THR A 477 -9.83 -8.33 -13.26
C THR A 477 -8.90 -8.18 -12.06
N GLU A 478 -9.30 -7.39 -11.06
CA GLU A 478 -8.56 -7.17 -9.82
C GLU A 478 -8.46 -8.43 -8.96
N TYR A 479 -9.40 -9.38 -9.08
CA TYR A 479 -9.34 -10.63 -8.32
C TYR A 479 -8.06 -11.46 -8.63
N GLY A 480 -7.47 -11.26 -9.81
CA GLY A 480 -6.19 -11.89 -10.17
C GLY A 480 -5.06 -11.55 -9.19
N TYR A 481 -5.05 -10.33 -8.64
CA TYR A 481 -4.04 -9.86 -7.69
C TYR A 481 -4.07 -10.60 -6.35
N ARG A 482 -5.17 -11.30 -6.04
CA ARG A 482 -5.23 -12.14 -4.82
C ARG A 482 -4.15 -13.23 -4.81
N TRP A 483 -3.68 -13.68 -5.97
CA TRP A 483 -2.58 -14.65 -6.05
C TRP A 483 -1.29 -14.18 -5.37
N GLU A 484 -1.08 -12.86 -5.23
CA GLU A 484 0.07 -12.28 -4.53
C GLU A 484 0.08 -12.61 -3.04
N ILE A 485 -1.08 -12.81 -2.40
CA ILE A 485 -1.15 -13.26 -1.01
C ILE A 485 -0.68 -14.71 -0.88
N GLU A 486 -1.12 -15.58 -1.79
CA GLU A 486 -0.75 -17.01 -1.73
C GLU A 486 0.75 -17.21 -1.98
N SER A 487 1.34 -16.45 -2.90
CA SER A 487 2.80 -16.43 -3.10
C SER A 487 3.51 -15.78 -1.90
N GLY A 488 2.96 -14.68 -1.36
CA GLY A 488 3.45 -13.98 -0.18
C GLY A 488 3.56 -14.89 1.05
N TYR A 489 2.56 -15.71 1.34
CA TYR A 489 2.60 -16.64 2.48
C TYR A 489 3.73 -17.67 2.41
N ARG A 490 4.07 -18.15 1.21
CA ARG A 490 5.22 -19.05 1.05
C ARG A 490 6.53 -18.38 1.45
N SER A 491 6.65 -17.08 1.22
CA SER A 491 7.78 -16.27 1.67
C SER A 491 7.71 -15.98 3.17
N ILE A 492 6.53 -15.61 3.70
CA ILE A 492 6.32 -15.35 5.14
C ILE A 492 6.72 -16.56 5.99
N LYS A 493 6.34 -17.78 5.59
CA LYS A 493 6.72 -19.01 6.32
C LYS A 493 8.23 -19.20 6.45
N ARG A 494 9.04 -18.67 5.52
CA ARG A 494 10.52 -18.72 5.62
C ARG A 494 11.05 -17.85 6.76
N PHE A 495 10.30 -16.82 7.15
CA PHE A 495 10.67 -15.89 8.22
C PHE A 495 10.18 -16.32 9.61
N MET A 496 9.47 -17.45 9.74
CA MET A 496 8.95 -17.90 11.02
C MET A 496 10.03 -18.60 11.86
N ALA A 497 10.21 -18.13 13.09
CA ALA A 497 11.04 -18.81 14.08
C ALA A 497 10.41 -20.15 14.51
N ALA A 498 11.24 -21.19 14.66
CA ALA A 498 10.75 -22.52 15.03
C ALA A 498 10.34 -22.60 16.51
N THR A 499 9.23 -23.27 16.80
CA THR A 499 8.76 -23.44 18.18
C THR A 499 7.90 -24.68 18.40
N THR A 500 8.12 -25.32 19.54
CA THR A 500 7.27 -26.40 20.09
C THR A 500 6.35 -25.90 21.20
N SER A 501 6.37 -24.59 21.52
CA SER A 501 5.50 -23.99 22.54
C SER A 501 4.02 -24.20 22.20
N LYS A 502 3.15 -24.36 23.20
CA LYS A 502 1.68 -24.25 23.03
C LYS A 502 1.15 -22.84 23.28
N ASP A 503 2.01 -21.95 23.78
CA ASP A 503 1.66 -20.57 24.07
C ASP A 503 1.20 -19.84 22.80
N PHE A 504 -0.07 -19.41 22.80
CA PHE A 504 -0.73 -18.81 21.64
C PHE A 504 -0.18 -17.43 21.30
N GLY A 505 0.10 -16.61 22.32
CA GLY A 505 0.69 -15.28 22.17
C GLY A 505 2.06 -15.33 21.51
N LEU A 506 2.94 -16.21 21.97
CA LEU A 506 4.28 -16.41 21.40
C LEU A 506 4.22 -16.87 19.93
N ARG A 507 3.31 -17.81 19.60
CA ARG A 507 3.15 -18.29 18.22
C ARG A 507 2.63 -17.19 17.31
N PHE A 508 1.65 -16.42 17.78
CA PHE A 508 1.14 -15.27 17.05
C PHE A 508 2.24 -14.21 16.86
N PHE A 509 3.05 -13.91 17.89
CA PHE A 509 4.17 -12.99 17.76
C PHE A 509 5.15 -13.44 16.67
N TYR A 510 5.53 -14.72 16.62
CA TYR A 510 6.41 -15.23 15.55
C TYR A 510 5.80 -15.08 14.16
N PHE A 511 4.49 -15.30 14.03
CA PHE A 511 3.80 -15.09 12.76
C PHE A 511 3.73 -13.60 12.36
N ALA A 512 3.33 -12.73 13.29
CA ALA A 512 3.26 -11.28 13.05
C ALA A 512 4.65 -10.70 12.71
N PHE A 513 5.69 -11.10 13.44
CA PHE A 513 7.05 -10.67 13.17
C PHE A 513 7.55 -11.17 11.81
N ALA A 514 7.19 -12.40 11.40
CA ALA A 514 7.48 -12.91 10.07
C ALA A 514 6.77 -12.11 8.95
N CYS A 515 5.52 -11.69 9.18
CA CYS A 515 4.79 -10.80 8.27
C CYS A 515 5.47 -9.42 8.15
N LEU A 516 6.03 -8.91 9.25
CA LEU A 516 6.78 -7.66 9.25
C LEU A 516 8.08 -7.80 8.45
N LEU A 517 8.88 -8.84 8.68
CA LEU A 517 10.11 -9.08 7.92
C LEU A 517 9.85 -9.22 6.41
N TYR A 518 8.76 -9.90 6.05
CA TYR A 518 8.31 -9.95 4.65
C TYR A 518 7.99 -8.55 4.10
N SER A 519 7.24 -7.75 4.86
CA SER A 519 6.87 -6.39 4.45
C SER A 519 8.09 -5.47 4.33
N ILE A 520 9.05 -5.58 5.25
CA ILE A 520 10.35 -4.89 5.18
C ILE A 520 11.08 -5.24 3.90
N TRP A 521 11.19 -6.53 3.59
CA TRP A 521 11.84 -6.96 2.35
C TRP A 521 11.17 -6.35 1.12
N ARG A 522 9.84 -6.41 1.03
CA ARG A 522 9.11 -5.84 -0.11
C ARG A 522 9.24 -4.32 -0.22
N ALA A 523 9.31 -3.62 0.91
CA ALA A 523 9.54 -2.18 0.93
C ALA A 523 10.97 -1.81 0.53
N VAL A 524 11.99 -2.50 1.04
CA VAL A 524 13.39 -2.30 0.64
C VAL A 524 13.54 -2.56 -0.86
N ASP A 525 12.98 -3.65 -1.36
CA ASP A 525 12.99 -3.98 -2.78
C ASP A 525 12.35 -2.86 -3.63
N LEU A 526 11.17 -2.34 -3.25
CA LEU A 526 10.59 -1.17 -3.94
C LEU A 526 11.54 0.03 -3.91
N LEU A 527 12.07 0.38 -2.75
CA LEU A 527 12.86 1.61 -2.61
C LEU A 527 14.17 1.51 -3.41
N VAL A 528 14.80 0.33 -3.47
CA VAL A 528 15.97 0.08 -4.32
C VAL A 528 15.61 0.22 -5.81
N GLN A 529 14.49 -0.38 -6.24
CA GLN A 529 14.06 -0.30 -7.64
C GLN A 529 13.75 1.13 -8.07
N VAL A 530 13.04 1.87 -7.22
CA VAL A 530 12.71 3.27 -7.49
C VAL A 530 13.96 4.14 -7.56
N GLU A 531 14.93 3.94 -6.66
CA GLU A 531 16.17 4.72 -6.69
C GLU A 531 17.02 4.42 -7.94
N LEU A 532 17.08 3.15 -8.36
CA LEU A 532 17.94 2.72 -9.48
C LEU A 532 17.30 2.91 -10.86
N THR A 533 15.99 2.73 -10.96
CA THR A 533 15.29 2.69 -12.26
C THR A 533 14.25 3.81 -12.42
N GLY A 534 13.92 4.53 -11.34
CA GLY A 534 12.82 5.49 -11.31
C GLY A 534 11.43 4.85 -11.28
N GLU A 535 11.35 3.52 -11.38
CA GLU A 535 10.09 2.78 -11.48
C GLU A 535 10.08 1.60 -10.50
N TYR A 536 8.89 1.04 -10.27
CA TYR A 536 8.72 -0.20 -9.51
C TYR A 536 8.19 -1.30 -10.43
N GLU A 537 8.96 -2.38 -10.54
CA GLU A 537 8.57 -3.64 -11.13
C GLU A 537 8.19 -4.63 -10.01
N HIS A 538 7.03 -5.30 -10.15
CA HIS A 538 6.56 -6.23 -9.11
C HIS A 538 7.53 -7.39 -8.84
N SER A 539 8.36 -7.74 -9.82
CA SER A 539 9.41 -8.76 -9.67
C SER A 539 10.55 -8.23 -8.79
N PRO A 540 10.94 -8.93 -7.72
CA PRO A 540 12.01 -8.46 -6.85
C PRO A 540 13.37 -8.44 -7.55
N MET A 541 14.03 -7.29 -7.54
CA MET A 541 15.46 -7.16 -7.82
C MET A 541 16.29 -7.59 -6.62
N VAL A 542 15.84 -7.23 -5.42
CA VAL A 542 16.46 -7.67 -4.16
C VAL A 542 15.75 -8.92 -3.69
N THR A 543 16.46 -10.04 -3.65
CA THR A 543 15.86 -11.28 -3.12
C THR A 543 15.64 -11.18 -1.61
N ALA A 544 14.74 -12.03 -1.09
CA ALA A 544 14.59 -12.19 0.34
C ALA A 544 15.94 -12.50 0.99
N ASP A 545 16.73 -13.41 0.40
CA ASP A 545 18.04 -13.82 0.92
C ASP A 545 19.07 -12.68 0.94
N ASN A 546 19.02 -11.74 -0.01
CA ASN A 546 19.88 -10.55 -0.02
C ASN A 546 19.51 -9.61 1.11
N THR A 547 18.22 -9.26 1.24
CA THR A 547 17.73 -8.40 2.34
C THR A 547 18.00 -9.05 3.69
N LEU A 548 17.81 -10.37 3.78
CA LEU A 548 18.14 -11.18 4.94
C LEU A 548 19.63 -11.08 5.30
N THR A 549 20.53 -11.07 4.32
CA THR A 549 21.97 -10.96 4.56
C THR A 549 22.35 -9.55 5.03
N LEU A 550 21.70 -8.52 4.49
CA LEU A 550 21.94 -7.13 4.87
C LEU A 550 21.40 -6.81 6.26
N LEU A 551 20.20 -7.27 6.60
CA LEU A 551 19.63 -7.15 7.95
C LEU A 551 20.51 -7.82 9.01
N LYS A 552 21.19 -8.92 8.68
CA LYS A 552 22.19 -9.53 9.58
C LYS A 552 23.33 -8.56 9.86
N LYS A 553 23.94 -8.00 8.82
CA LYS A 553 25.06 -7.05 8.94
C LYS A 553 24.69 -5.87 9.84
N GLU A 554 23.50 -5.30 9.68
CA GLU A 554 23.02 -4.14 10.44
C GLU A 554 22.65 -4.41 11.89
N THR A 555 22.09 -5.57 12.17
CA THR A 555 21.85 -6.03 13.56
C THR A 555 23.17 -6.41 14.26
N GLY A 556 24.30 -6.12 13.63
CA GLY A 556 25.64 -6.42 14.09
C GLY A 556 25.91 -7.92 14.08
N ILE A 557 25.25 -8.68 13.20
CA ILE A 557 25.41 -10.12 13.02
C ILE A 557 26.33 -10.34 11.81
N GLY A 558 27.61 -10.63 12.05
CA GLY A 558 28.64 -10.80 11.02
C GLY A 558 29.86 -11.56 11.52
#